data_AF-A0A543K3R2-F1
#
_entry.id   AF-A0A543K3R2-F1
#
_cell.length_a   1.000
_cell.length_b   1.000
_cell.length_c   1.000
_cell.angle_alpha   90.00
_cell.angle_beta   90.00
_cell.angle_gamma   90.00
#
_symmetry.space_group_name_H-M   'P 1'
#
loop_
_entity.id
_entity.type
_entity.pdbx_description
1 polymer ?
#
loop_
_entity_poly.entity_id
_entity_poly.type
_entity_poly.pdbx_seq_one_letter_code
_entity_poly.pdbx_strand_id
1 'polypeptide(L)'
;MSVIQQGATEDRSEIFRTNLLRLLKERKISAAALSRKAGLNMRAVKDIEERRANSPRIVTVFKLAEALDVGPEVLLGLKTCHCAHDDYLSAAERFFSSLSGDQRELVAAALVQKVDPMYRE
;
A
#
# COMPACT_ATOMS: atom_id res chain seq x y z
N MET A 1 20.76 11.85 33.80
CA MET A 1 19.56 10.99 33.70
C MET A 1 18.88 11.34 32.39
N SER A 2 18.99 10.46 31.39
CA SER A 2 18.50 10.72 30.03
C SER A 2 17.02 10.31 29.94
N VAL A 3 16.16 11.28 29.64
CA VAL A 3 14.71 11.06 29.48
C VAL A 3 14.47 10.56 28.06
N ILE A 4 13.93 9.35 27.96
CA ILE A 4 13.66 8.69 26.69
C ILE A 4 12.46 9.38 26.01
N GLN A 5 12.70 9.95 24.82
CA GLN A 5 11.65 10.35 23.89
C GLN A 5 11.00 9.09 23.28
N GLN A 6 9.94 8.57 23.90
CA GLN A 6 9.22 7.36 23.44
C GLN A 6 7.92 7.64 22.65
N GLY A 7 7.51 8.90 22.48
CA GLY A 7 6.15 9.23 22.00
C GLY A 7 5.87 9.15 20.49
N ALA A 8 6.89 9.09 19.60
CA ALA A 8 6.66 9.23 18.15
C ALA A 8 6.58 7.89 17.38
N THR A 9 7.14 6.81 17.91
CA THR A 9 7.19 5.48 17.26
C THR A 9 5.98 4.61 17.58
N GLU A 10 5.36 4.86 18.75
CA GLU A 10 4.20 4.13 19.24
C GLU A 10 2.95 4.40 18.37
N ASP A 11 2.81 5.65 17.90
CA ASP A 11 1.74 6.09 16.99
C ASP A 11 1.77 5.35 15.63
N ARG A 12 2.94 5.30 14.98
CA ARG A 12 3.07 4.67 13.65
C ARG A 12 2.80 3.17 13.66
N SER A 13 3.21 2.48 14.73
CA SER A 13 2.98 1.05 14.87
C SER A 13 1.49 0.74 15.07
N GLU A 14 0.78 1.58 15.82
CA GLU A 14 -0.67 1.44 16.02
C GLU A 14 -1.47 1.81 14.77
N ILE A 15 -1.06 2.83 14.01
CA ILE A 15 -1.63 3.16 12.68
C ILE A 15 -1.52 1.95 11.76
N PHE A 16 -0.32 1.38 11.65
CA PHE A 16 -0.08 0.17 10.85
C PHE A 16 -0.99 -0.98 11.26
N ARG A 17 -1.04 -1.28 12.56
CA ARG A 17 -1.87 -2.36 13.12
C ARG A 17 -3.34 -2.14 12.80
N THR A 18 -3.84 -0.93 13.00
CA THR A 18 -5.25 -0.58 12.78
C THR A 18 -5.64 -0.72 11.31
N ASN A 19 -4.81 -0.21 10.39
CA ASN A 19 -5.04 -0.33 8.95
C ASN A 19 -4.99 -1.78 8.48
N LEU A 20 -4.04 -2.56 8.97
CA LEU A 20 -3.94 -3.99 8.68
C LEU A 20 -5.20 -4.75 9.10
N LEU A 21 -5.66 -4.54 10.34
CA LEU A 21 -6.86 -5.22 10.87
C LEU A 21 -8.14 -4.79 10.15
N ARG A 22 -8.22 -3.52 9.76
CA ARG A 22 -9.32 -3.01 8.92
C ARG A 22 -9.38 -3.76 7.59
N LEU A 23 -8.26 -3.89 6.88
CA LEU A 23 -8.20 -4.61 5.59
C LEU A 23 -8.52 -6.10 5.72
N LEU A 24 -8.03 -6.77 6.78
CA LEU A 24 -8.37 -8.17 7.07
C LEU A 24 -9.89 -8.36 7.23
N LYS A 25 -10.54 -7.44 7.96
CA LYS A 25 -11.99 -7.45 8.19
C LYS A 25 -12.78 -7.19 6.90
N GLU A 26 -12.40 -6.16 6.14
CA GLU A 26 -13.04 -5.79 4.88
C GLU A 26 -12.97 -6.92 3.85
N ARG A 27 -11.82 -7.60 3.76
CA ARG A 27 -11.59 -8.67 2.80
C ARG A 27 -11.95 -10.07 3.33
N LYS A 28 -12.41 -10.17 4.58
CA LYS A 28 -12.74 -11.45 5.26
C LYS A 28 -11.60 -12.48 5.21
N ILE A 29 -10.35 -12.02 5.31
CA ILE A 29 -9.15 -12.86 5.31
C ILE A 29 -8.70 -13.10 6.76
N SER A 30 -8.27 -14.33 7.09
CA SER A 30 -7.73 -14.63 8.42
C SER A 30 -6.27 -14.23 8.56
N ALA A 31 -5.84 -13.90 9.78
CA ALA A 31 -4.44 -13.56 10.08
C ALA A 31 -3.45 -14.65 9.61
N ALA A 32 -3.78 -15.92 9.85
CA ALA A 32 -2.96 -17.05 9.43
C ALA A 32 -2.88 -17.19 7.90
N ALA A 33 -3.99 -16.95 7.19
CA ALA A 33 -3.99 -16.97 5.72
C ALA A 33 -3.12 -15.84 5.15
N LEU A 34 -3.20 -14.64 5.71
CA LEU A 34 -2.36 -13.52 5.29
C LEU A 34 -0.88 -13.78 5.58
N SER A 35 -0.54 -14.27 6.78
CA SER A 35 0.83 -14.66 7.13
C SER A 35 1.41 -15.64 6.12
N ARG A 36 0.65 -16.67 5.71
CA ARG A 36 1.09 -17.62 4.69
C ARG A 36 1.26 -16.97 3.32
N LYS A 37 0.28 -16.17 2.88
CA LYS A 37 0.34 -15.48 1.59
C LYS A 37 1.54 -14.54 1.49
N ALA A 38 1.92 -13.89 2.59
CA ALA A 38 3.06 -12.99 2.67
C ALA A 38 4.42 -13.70 2.86
N GLY A 39 4.45 -15.04 2.90
CA GLY A 39 5.68 -15.80 3.17
C GLY A 39 6.30 -15.46 4.54
N LEU A 40 5.46 -15.20 5.54
CA LEU A 40 5.85 -14.88 6.90
C LEU A 40 5.59 -16.07 7.84
N ASN A 41 6.12 -15.98 9.06
CA ASN A 41 5.75 -16.91 10.12
C ASN A 41 4.22 -16.90 10.30
N MET A 42 3.62 -18.09 10.49
CA MET A 42 2.18 -18.26 10.64
C MET A 42 1.57 -17.41 11.77
N ARG A 43 2.36 -17.07 12.79
CA ARG A 43 1.96 -16.20 13.90
C ARG A 43 2.20 -14.71 13.66
N ALA A 44 2.95 -14.32 12.63
CA ALA A 44 3.41 -12.93 12.45
C ALA A 44 2.26 -11.90 12.49
N VAL A 45 1.18 -12.13 11.73
CA VAL A 45 0.03 -11.21 11.75
C VAL A 45 -0.71 -11.24 13.09
N LYS A 46 -0.78 -12.41 13.75
CA LYS A 46 -1.42 -12.54 15.07
C LYS A 46 -0.61 -11.82 16.16
N ASP A 47 0.71 -11.90 16.10
CA ASP A 47 1.60 -11.22 17.03
C ASP A 47 1.54 -9.69 16.83
N ILE A 48 1.30 -9.21 15.60
CA ILE A 48 0.99 -7.81 15.31
C ILE A 48 -0.37 -7.40 15.92
N GLU A 49 -1.41 -8.21 15.73
CA GLU A 49 -2.75 -7.98 16.28
C GLU A 49 -2.71 -7.85 17.82
N GLU A 50 -1.97 -8.75 18.47
CA GLU A 50 -1.82 -8.86 19.93
C GLU A 50 -0.77 -7.91 20.52
N ARG A 51 -0.16 -7.03 19.71
CA ARG A 51 0.90 -6.09 20.11
C ARG A 51 2.14 -6.75 20.74
N ARG A 52 2.42 -7.99 20.34
CA ARG A 52 3.65 -8.73 20.73
C ARG A 52 4.82 -8.43 19.80
N ALA A 53 4.53 -8.04 18.57
CA ALA A 53 5.54 -7.56 17.64
C ALA A 53 5.86 -6.08 17.91
N ASN A 54 7.12 -5.80 18.24
CA ASN A 54 7.65 -4.44 18.13
C ASN A 54 7.55 -3.99 16.67
N SER A 55 7.30 -2.69 16.46
CA SER A 55 7.11 -2.03 15.15
C SER A 55 7.64 -2.85 13.95
N PRO A 56 6.75 -3.32 13.06
CA PRO A 56 7.15 -4.26 12.02
C PRO A 56 8.25 -3.66 11.16
N ARG A 57 9.28 -4.49 10.87
CA ARG A 57 10.35 -4.11 9.95
C ARG A 57 9.75 -3.70 8.62
N ILE A 58 10.38 -2.75 7.94
CA ILE A 58 9.88 -2.24 6.66
C ILE A 58 9.66 -3.37 5.64
N VAL A 59 10.54 -4.37 5.61
CA VAL A 59 10.39 -5.57 4.76
C VAL A 59 9.09 -6.34 5.05
N THR A 60 8.68 -6.42 6.32
CA THR A 60 7.41 -7.05 6.72
C THR A 60 6.22 -6.25 6.22
N VAL A 61 6.30 -4.92 6.26
CA VAL A 61 5.26 -4.03 5.73
C VAL A 61 5.05 -4.28 4.24
N PHE A 62 6.14 -4.31 3.45
CA PHE A 62 6.07 -4.57 2.00
C PHE A 62 5.49 -5.95 1.68
N LYS A 63 5.93 -7.00 2.35
CA LYS A 63 5.38 -8.36 2.15
C LYS A 63 3.89 -8.45 2.45
N LEU A 64 3.43 -7.78 3.50
CA LEU A 64 2.00 -7.75 3.86
C LEU A 64 1.19 -6.89 2.88
N ALA A 65 1.74 -5.77 2.41
CA ALA A 65 1.14 -4.91 1.41
C ALA A 65 0.94 -5.65 0.07
N GLU A 66 1.99 -6.32 -0.41
CA GLU A 66 1.96 -7.16 -1.61
C GLU A 66 0.93 -8.30 -1.47
N ALA A 67 0.94 -9.03 -0.34
CA ALA A 67 -0.04 -10.08 -0.10
C ALA A 67 -1.49 -9.55 -0.02
N LEU A 68 -1.68 -8.29 0.37
CA LEU A 68 -2.97 -7.62 0.38
C LEU A 68 -3.30 -6.88 -0.91
N ASP A 69 -2.41 -6.86 -1.91
CA ASP A 69 -2.61 -6.11 -3.15
C ASP A 69 -3.01 -4.65 -2.86
N VAL A 70 -2.19 -3.98 -2.05
CA VAL A 70 -2.29 -2.56 -1.70
C VAL A 70 -0.88 -1.95 -1.63
N GLY A 71 -0.79 -0.63 -1.78
CA GLY A 71 0.48 0.07 -1.52
C GLY A 71 0.84 0.10 -0.03
N PRO A 72 2.14 0.06 0.34
CA PRO A 72 2.59 0.12 1.73
C PRO A 72 2.16 1.41 2.45
N GLU A 73 1.97 2.50 1.73
CA GLU A 73 1.44 3.78 2.23
C GLU A 73 0.06 3.64 2.87
N VAL A 74 -0.78 2.72 2.36
CA VAL A 74 -2.11 2.44 2.92
C VAL A 74 -1.99 1.84 4.31
N LEU A 75 -1.05 0.91 4.50
CA LEU A 75 -0.80 0.31 5.81
C LEU A 75 -0.17 1.34 6.75
N LEU A 76 0.82 2.10 6.29
CA LEU A 76 1.53 3.08 7.10
C LEU A 76 0.72 4.35 7.41
N GLY A 77 -0.48 4.49 6.85
CA GLY A 77 -1.32 5.69 7.01
C GLY A 77 -0.68 6.94 6.40
N LEU A 78 0.23 6.76 5.44
CA LEU A 78 0.83 7.86 4.72
C LEU A 78 -0.20 8.35 3.71
N LYS A 79 -0.68 9.58 3.91
CA LYS A 79 -1.46 10.25 2.87
C LYS A 79 -0.54 10.51 1.70
N THR A 80 -0.93 10.09 0.50
CA THR A 80 -0.35 10.63 -0.72
C THR A 80 -0.59 12.14 -0.68
N CYS A 81 0.48 12.94 -0.67
CA CYS A 81 0.31 14.38 -0.87
C CYS A 81 -0.09 14.57 -2.33
N HIS A 82 -1.39 14.76 -2.58
CA HIS A 82 -1.89 15.13 -3.90
C HIS A 82 -1.55 16.58 -4.28
N CYS A 83 -0.68 17.25 -3.51
CA CYS A 83 -0.17 18.58 -3.81
C CYS A 83 0.51 18.70 -5.19
N ALA A 84 0.77 17.59 -5.89
CA ALA A 84 1.25 17.56 -7.27
C ALA A 84 0.38 16.76 -8.26
N HIS A 85 -0.72 16.12 -7.81
CA HIS A 85 -1.42 15.10 -8.61
C HIS A 85 -2.78 15.55 -9.18
N ASP A 86 -3.50 16.45 -8.49
CA ASP A 86 -4.82 16.92 -8.96
C ASP A 86 -4.70 17.72 -10.27
N ASP A 87 -3.63 18.50 -10.42
CA ASP A 87 -3.34 19.22 -11.65
C ASP A 87 -3.00 18.27 -12.81
N TYR A 88 -2.33 17.16 -12.51
CA TYR A 88 -1.87 16.22 -13.54
C TYR A 88 -2.99 15.35 -14.09
N LEU A 89 -3.89 14.84 -13.25
CA LEU A 89 -5.05 14.07 -13.73
C LEU A 89 -5.98 14.96 -14.56
N SER A 90 -6.25 16.17 -14.09
CA SER A 90 -7.06 17.15 -14.82
C SER A 90 -6.40 17.55 -16.14
N ALA A 91 -5.08 17.73 -16.16
CA ALA A 91 -4.33 18.00 -17.38
C ALA A 91 -4.32 16.79 -18.33
N ALA A 92 -4.18 15.57 -17.80
CA ALA A 92 -4.22 14.34 -18.57
C ALA A 92 -5.60 14.14 -19.21
N GLU A 93 -6.70 14.33 -18.48
CA GLU A 93 -8.06 14.23 -19.03
C GLU A 93 -8.30 15.25 -20.16
N ARG A 94 -7.86 16.50 -19.98
CA ARG A 94 -7.94 17.53 -21.01
C ARG A 94 -7.13 17.17 -22.25
N PHE A 95 -5.90 16.66 -22.04
CA PHE A 95 -5.04 16.18 -23.12
C PHE A 95 -5.68 15.01 -23.87
N PHE A 96 -6.13 13.97 -23.17
CA PHE A 96 -6.81 12.83 -23.80
C PHE A 96 -8.06 13.25 -24.57
N SER A 97 -8.83 14.19 -24.03
CA SER A 97 -10.04 14.71 -24.67
C SER A 97 -9.72 15.53 -25.92
N SER A 98 -8.56 16.18 -26.00
CA SER A 98 -8.16 16.97 -27.17
C SER A 98 -7.61 16.13 -28.33
N LEU A 99 -7.25 14.87 -28.09
CA LEU A 99 -6.78 13.94 -29.12
C LEU A 99 -7.92 13.44 -30.02
N SER A 100 -7.60 13.20 -31.31
CA SER A 100 -8.50 12.53 -32.25
C SER A 100 -8.64 11.03 -31.93
N GLY A 101 -9.62 10.35 -32.54
CA GLY A 101 -9.84 8.90 -32.33
C GLY A 101 -8.58 8.06 -32.54
N ASP A 102 -7.92 8.24 -33.68
CA ASP A 102 -6.69 7.52 -34.04
C ASP A 102 -5.53 7.81 -33.07
N GLN A 103 -5.42 9.05 -32.60
CA GLN A 103 -4.40 9.45 -31.62
C GLN A 103 -4.67 8.85 -30.24
N ARG A 104 -5.94 8.78 -29.83
CA ARG A 104 -6.32 8.14 -28.55
C ARG A 104 -5.99 6.66 -28.55
N GLU A 105 -6.22 5.97 -29.66
CA GLU A 105 -5.91 4.55 -29.79
C GLU A 105 -4.40 4.28 -29.70
N LEU A 106 -3.58 5.13 -30.34
CA LEU A 106 -2.13 5.02 -30.28
C LEU A 106 -1.57 5.29 -28.87
N VAL A 107 -2.11 6.31 -28.19
CA VAL A 107 -1.72 6.60 -26.80
C VAL A 107 -2.19 5.51 -25.85
N ALA A 108 -3.40 4.96 -26.03
CA ALA A 108 -3.91 3.85 -25.23
C ALA A 108 -3.02 2.60 -25.39
N ALA A 109 -2.65 2.25 -26.63
CA ALA A 109 -1.74 1.13 -26.90
C ALA A 109 -0.35 1.33 -26.25
N ALA A 110 0.18 2.55 -26.31
CA ALA A 110 1.45 2.90 -25.67
C ALA A 110 1.38 2.85 -24.14
N LEU A 111 0.27 3.31 -23.54
CA LEU A 111 0.04 3.21 -22.09
C LEU A 111 -0.03 1.76 -21.64
N VAL A 112 -0.73 0.88 -22.38
CA VAL A 112 -0.78 -0.55 -22.08
C VAL A 112 0.64 -1.14 -22.04
N GLN A 113 1.52 -0.81 -22.98
CA GLN A 113 2.91 -1.28 -22.96
C GLN A 113 3.74 -0.75 -21.78
N LYS A 114 3.44 0.45 -21.29
CA LYS A 114 4.23 1.14 -20.26
C LYS A 114 3.70 0.94 -18.84
N VAL A 115 2.42 0.64 -18.68
CA VAL A 115 1.79 0.30 -17.40
C VAL A 115 1.94 -1.21 -17.09
N ASP A 116 2.23 -2.03 -18.10
CA ASP A 116 2.45 -3.49 -18.01
C ASP A 116 3.92 -4.01 -17.87
N PRO A 117 4.91 -3.32 -17.26
CA PRO A 117 6.19 -3.95 -16.96
C PRO A 117 6.28 -4.54 -15.54
N MET A 118 5.26 -4.37 -14.68
CA MET A 118 5.35 -4.77 -13.26
C MET A 118 4.57 -6.06 -12.89
N TYR A 119 3.79 -6.65 -13.81
CA TYR A 119 2.97 -7.86 -13.57
C TYR A 119 3.09 -8.93 -14.67
N ARG A 120 4.27 -9.10 -15.26
CA ARG A 120 4.53 -10.20 -16.20
C ARG A 120 5.54 -11.17 -15.55
N GLU A 121 5.03 -12.32 -15.10
CA GLU A 121 5.81 -13.48 -14.62
C GLU A 121 6.64 -14.13 -15.75
#